data_AF-A0A076F038-F1
#
_entry.id   AF-A0A076F038-F1
#
_cell.length_a   1.000
_cell.length_b   1.000
_cell.length_c   1.000
_cell.angle_alpha   90.00
_cell.angle_beta   90.00
_cell.angle_gamma   90.00
#
_symmetry.space_group_name_H-M   'P 1'
#
loop_
_entity.id
_entity.type
_entity.pdbx_description
1 polymer ?
#
loop_
_entity_poly.entity_id
_entity_poly.type
_entity_poly.pdbx_seq_one_letter_code
_entity_poly.pdbx_strand_id
1 'polypeptide(L)'
;MSSSALPRALCIVQALVAETRRRGYQLDIHPDTANGFLLERFGYTQNYVMVEEDDQIEEFPDDEVSAKKYSWQRVSARIVTVPSGRLVLRYDRTWHVRRWADRKRWRLDDKLPELLDDFEQQAQEHLDRRLAREAEEQRLENVWVLSRRKAHRLFALEHNRSRALSHIDELDRAQRLRDYAGHLDALLEECSDPATASEIRGWELFISAEAERTDPLRHTERLRWVEPGAADHDLEPFMPSGMHAAYPPSPGPRSR
;
A
#
# COMPACT_ATOMS: atom_id res chain seq x y z
N MET A 1 13.15 21.90 -35.89
CA MET A 1 12.01 22.40 -36.68
C MET A 1 12.54 23.41 -37.68
N SER A 2 12.01 23.36 -38.89
CA SER A 2 12.28 24.27 -39.98
C SER A 2 11.66 25.65 -39.71
N SER A 3 12.21 26.67 -40.37
CA SER A 3 11.71 28.05 -40.26
C SER A 3 10.25 28.18 -40.74
N SER A 4 9.81 27.29 -41.65
CA SER A 4 8.43 27.27 -42.16
C SER A 4 7.44 26.61 -41.19
N ALA A 5 7.86 25.60 -40.41
CA ALA A 5 6.99 24.90 -39.46
C ALA A 5 6.85 25.62 -38.10
N LEU A 6 7.85 26.42 -37.73
CA LEU A 6 7.93 27.07 -36.41
C LEU A 6 6.74 27.99 -36.07
N PRO A 7 6.25 28.89 -36.96
CA PRO A 7 5.11 29.75 -36.64
C PRO A 7 3.84 28.97 -36.28
N ARG A 8 3.59 27.85 -36.98
CA ARG A 8 2.43 27.01 -36.72
C ARG A 8 2.59 26.20 -35.43
N ALA A 9 3.78 25.70 -35.15
CA ALA A 9 4.08 25.05 -33.88
C ALA A 9 3.79 25.98 -32.69
N LEU A 10 4.20 27.25 -32.78
CA LEU A 10 3.91 28.26 -31.76
C LEU A 10 2.41 28.52 -31.59
N CYS A 11 1.64 28.61 -32.68
CA CYS A 11 0.19 28.76 -32.61
C CYS A 11 -0.48 27.56 -31.90
N ILE A 12 -0.02 26.34 -32.17
CA ILE A 12 -0.52 25.13 -31.51
C ILE A 12 -0.22 25.19 -30.01
N VAL A 13 1.00 25.54 -29.62
CA VAL A 13 1.37 25.67 -28.20
C VAL A 13 0.54 26.77 -27.53
N GLN A 14 0.33 27.92 -28.18
CA GLN A 14 -0.50 29.00 -27.64
C GLN A 14 -1.97 28.56 -27.46
N ALA A 15 -2.52 27.82 -28.43
CA ALA A 15 -3.86 27.26 -28.32
C ALA A 15 -3.97 26.24 -27.18
N LEU A 16 -2.96 25.37 -27.03
CA LEU A 16 -2.88 24.44 -25.91
C LEU A 16 -2.84 25.18 -24.58
N VAL A 17 -2.02 26.22 -24.42
CA VAL A 17 -1.94 27.03 -23.20
C VAL A 17 -3.28 27.68 -22.86
N ALA A 18 -4.00 28.22 -23.86
CA ALA A 18 -5.30 28.83 -23.64
C ALA A 18 -6.34 27.79 -23.19
N GLU A 19 -6.36 26.63 -23.84
CA GLU A 19 -7.32 25.57 -23.58
C GLU A 19 -7.03 24.83 -22.26
N THR A 20 -5.77 24.56 -21.94
CA THR A 20 -5.36 23.96 -20.67
C THR A 20 -5.74 24.87 -19.50
N ARG A 21 -5.50 26.18 -19.64
CA ARG A 21 -5.95 27.16 -18.64
C ARG A 21 -7.46 27.19 -18.48
N ARG A 22 -8.23 27.07 -19.58
CA ARG A 22 -9.70 26.99 -19.55
C ARG A 22 -10.20 25.73 -18.82
N ARG A 23 -9.54 24.59 -19.03
CA ARG A 23 -9.89 23.30 -18.39
C ARG A 23 -9.30 23.13 -16.98
N GLY A 24 -8.45 24.06 -16.53
CA GLY A 24 -7.78 24.03 -15.23
C GLY A 24 -6.62 23.04 -15.17
N TYR A 25 -5.95 22.77 -16.29
CA TYR A 25 -4.72 21.98 -16.33
C TYR A 25 -3.51 22.88 -16.12
N GLN A 26 -2.43 22.33 -15.61
CA GLN A 26 -1.13 23.00 -15.64
C GLN A 26 -0.36 22.55 -16.87
N LEU A 27 0.27 23.52 -17.56
CA LEU A 27 1.13 23.28 -18.70
C LEU A 27 2.46 23.97 -18.44
N ASP A 28 3.54 23.18 -18.45
CA ASP A 28 4.91 23.66 -18.28
C ASP A 28 5.79 23.27 -19.47
N ILE A 29 6.85 24.02 -19.72
CA ILE A 29 7.85 23.66 -20.73
C ILE A 29 8.75 22.58 -20.14
N HIS A 30 9.05 21.54 -20.92
CA HIS A 30 9.94 20.49 -20.45
C HIS A 30 11.38 21.01 -20.35
N PRO A 31 12.05 20.90 -19.18
CA PRO A 31 13.37 21.50 -18.96
C PRO A 31 14.45 20.86 -19.85
N ASP A 32 14.40 19.55 -20.04
CA ASP A 32 15.48 18.79 -20.69
C ASP A 32 15.18 18.36 -22.12
N THR A 33 14.02 18.74 -22.67
CA THR A 33 13.60 18.30 -24.01
C THR A 33 13.25 19.51 -24.86
N ALA A 34 14.11 19.78 -25.84
CA ALA A 34 13.83 20.80 -26.85
C ALA A 34 12.50 20.45 -27.54
N ASN A 35 11.54 21.38 -27.51
CA ASN A 35 10.17 21.24 -28.03
C ASN A 35 9.26 20.26 -27.25
N GLY A 36 9.57 20.01 -25.97
CA GLY A 36 8.71 19.26 -25.06
C GLY A 36 7.87 20.16 -24.13
N PHE A 37 6.72 19.67 -23.70
CA PHE A 37 5.89 20.29 -22.67
C PHE A 37 5.25 19.22 -21.77
N LEU A 38 4.96 19.60 -20.54
CA LEU A 38 4.31 18.78 -19.53
C LEU A 38 2.87 19.23 -19.36
N LEU A 39 1.94 18.28 -19.32
CA LEU A 39 0.58 18.52 -18.81
C LEU A 39 0.43 17.86 -17.45
N GLU A 40 -0.14 18.60 -16.50
CA GLU A 40 -0.47 18.07 -15.17
C GLU A 40 -1.96 18.31 -14.83
N ARG A 41 -2.58 17.26 -14.29
CA ARG A 41 -3.89 17.32 -13.63
C ARG A 41 -4.00 16.19 -12.62
N PHE A 42 -4.56 16.48 -11.45
CA PHE A 42 -4.78 15.49 -10.38
C PHE A 42 -3.51 14.69 -9.98
N GLY A 43 -2.34 15.33 -10.05
CA GLY A 43 -1.04 14.69 -9.81
C GLY A 43 -0.63 13.66 -10.87
N TYR A 44 -1.37 13.56 -11.98
CA TYR A 44 -0.93 12.85 -13.18
C TYR A 44 -0.20 13.84 -14.10
N THR A 45 1.06 13.51 -14.40
CA THR A 45 1.91 14.32 -15.28
C THR A 45 2.24 13.52 -16.54
N GLN A 46 2.09 14.14 -17.71
CA GLN A 46 2.45 13.54 -18.99
C GLN A 46 3.33 14.48 -19.80
N ASN A 47 4.46 13.96 -20.26
CA ASN A 47 5.38 14.66 -21.17
C ASN A 47 4.99 14.44 -22.62
N TYR A 48 4.85 15.52 -23.37
CA TYR A 48 4.59 15.55 -24.79
C TYR A 48 5.75 16.20 -25.52
N VAL A 49 6.12 15.67 -26.68
CA VAL A 49 7.16 16.22 -27.54
C VAL A 49 6.56 16.56 -28.91
N MET A 50 6.78 17.79 -29.36
CA MET A 50 6.42 18.24 -30.70
C MET A 50 7.65 18.21 -31.60
N VAL A 51 7.55 17.48 -32.71
CA VAL A 51 8.62 17.35 -33.71
C VAL A 51 8.06 17.59 -35.11
N GLU A 52 8.96 17.84 -36.06
CA GLU A 52 8.64 17.86 -37.48
C GLU A 52 9.08 16.53 -38.10
N GLU A 53 8.25 15.96 -38.97
CA GLU A 53 8.64 14.80 -39.79
C GLU A 53 9.58 15.25 -40.91
N ASP A 54 10.56 14.43 -41.24
CA ASP A 54 11.42 14.63 -42.41
C ASP A 54 10.95 13.75 -43.58
N ASP A 55 11.08 14.26 -44.79
CA ASP A 55 10.94 13.49 -46.03
C ASP A 55 12.32 13.10 -46.57
N GLN A 56 12.41 11.89 -47.11
CA GLN A 56 13.58 11.44 -47.85
C GLN A 56 13.32 11.70 -49.34
N ILE A 57 14.12 12.59 -49.93
CA ILE A 57 14.05 12.92 -51.35
C ILE A 57 15.30 12.46 -52.09
N GLU A 58 15.12 12.08 -53.35
CA GLU A 58 16.23 11.80 -54.25
C GLU A 58 16.75 13.12 -54.83
N GLU A 59 17.93 13.52 -54.40
CA GLU A 59 18.65 14.68 -54.95
C GLU A 59 19.70 14.19 -55.95
N PHE A 60 19.69 14.78 -57.14
CA PHE A 60 20.73 14.58 -58.13
C PHE A 60 21.73 15.73 -57.99
N PRO A 61 22.99 15.49 -57.60
CA PRO A 61 23.95 16.57 -57.37
C PRO A 61 24.17 17.39 -58.65
N ASP A 62 23.92 18.69 -58.58
CA ASP A 62 23.99 19.60 -59.74
C ASP A 62 25.38 19.63 -60.38
N ASP A 63 26.43 19.41 -59.60
CA ASP A 63 27.82 19.28 -60.05
C ASP A 63 28.04 18.00 -60.86
N GLU A 64 27.49 16.87 -60.43
CA GLU A 64 27.54 15.60 -61.17
C GLU A 64 26.63 15.61 -62.41
N VAL A 65 25.49 16.29 -62.34
CA VAL A 65 24.58 16.49 -63.48
C VAL A 65 25.19 17.41 -64.53
N SER A 66 25.89 18.48 -64.11
CA SER A 66 26.54 19.46 -65.00
C SER A 66 27.88 18.97 -65.56
N ALA A 67 28.57 18.06 -64.86
CA ALA A 67 29.80 17.43 -65.34
C ALA A 67 29.57 16.34 -66.42
N LYS A 68 28.32 16.04 -66.77
CA LYS A 68 27.99 15.08 -67.83
C LYS A 68 28.50 15.56 -69.18
N LYS A 69 29.32 14.73 -69.82
CA LYS A 69 29.78 14.99 -71.20
C LYS A 69 28.77 14.52 -72.25
N TYR A 70 27.93 13.55 -71.91
CA TYR A 70 26.90 13.00 -72.79
C TYR A 70 25.59 12.75 -72.04
N SER A 71 24.46 12.92 -72.74
CA SER A 71 23.10 12.84 -72.18
C SER A 71 22.72 11.44 -71.65
N TRP A 72 23.40 10.38 -72.09
CA TRP A 72 23.14 9.00 -71.65
C TRP A 72 23.86 8.61 -70.35
N GLN A 73 24.77 9.45 -69.83
CA GLN A 73 25.46 9.16 -68.57
C GLN A 73 24.47 9.24 -67.40
N ARG A 74 24.38 8.13 -66.65
CA ARG A 74 23.57 8.03 -65.44
C ARG A 74 24.28 8.75 -64.29
N VAL A 75 23.56 9.60 -63.58
CA VAL A 75 23.98 10.14 -62.28
C VAL A 75 23.18 9.40 -61.22
N SER A 76 23.88 8.94 -60.19
CA SER A 76 23.27 8.25 -59.07
C SER A 76 22.60 9.26 -58.17
N ALA A 77 21.30 9.11 -57.94
CA ALA A 77 20.60 9.90 -56.94
C ALA A 77 21.19 9.64 -55.55
N ARG A 78 21.28 10.71 -54.75
CA ARG A 78 21.58 10.61 -53.32
C ARG A 78 20.29 10.84 -52.54
N ILE A 79 20.07 10.04 -51.50
CA ILE A 79 18.93 10.25 -50.61
C ILE A 79 19.31 11.34 -49.62
N VAL A 80 18.56 12.44 -49.62
CA VAL A 80 18.72 13.55 -48.69
C VAL A 80 17.46 13.69 -47.84
N THR A 81 17.66 13.88 -46.55
CA THR A 81 16.59 14.08 -45.57
C THR A 81 16.29 15.57 -45.46
N VAL A 82 15.06 15.98 -45.80
CA VAL A 82 14.61 17.37 -45.76
C VAL A 82 13.39 17.52 -44.85
N PRO A 83 13.25 18.62 -44.09
CA PRO A 83 12.07 18.84 -43.26
C PRO A 83 10.79 18.93 -44.09
N SER A 84 9.78 18.14 -43.74
CA SER A 84 8.54 18.04 -44.53
C SER A 84 7.50 19.14 -44.22
N GLY A 85 7.72 19.94 -43.17
CA GLY A 85 6.72 20.88 -42.65
C GLY A 85 5.55 20.22 -41.90
N ARG A 86 5.50 18.89 -41.82
CA ARG A 86 4.46 18.13 -41.12
C ARG A 86 4.79 18.00 -39.64
N LEU A 87 3.88 18.44 -38.79
CA LEU A 87 4.03 18.41 -37.34
C LEU A 87 3.52 17.11 -36.75
N VAL A 88 4.22 16.63 -35.73
CA VAL A 88 3.88 15.45 -34.94
C VAL A 88 4.00 15.79 -33.47
N LEU A 89 2.99 15.40 -32.71
CA LEU A 89 2.96 15.49 -31.26
C LEU A 89 2.86 14.07 -30.71
N ARG A 90 3.78 13.69 -29.83
CA ARG A 90 3.81 12.34 -29.28
C ARG A 90 4.14 12.33 -27.81
N TYR A 91 3.76 11.25 -27.14
CA TYR A 91 4.29 10.89 -25.84
C TYR A 91 4.55 9.39 -25.77
N ASP A 92 5.54 9.04 -24.96
CA ASP A 92 5.92 7.65 -24.74
C ASP A 92 5.13 7.08 -23.56
N ARG A 93 4.52 5.92 -23.76
CA ARG A 93 4.01 5.06 -22.68
C ARG A 93 4.96 3.87 -22.52
N THR A 94 4.83 3.19 -21.38
CA THR A 94 5.68 2.04 -21.02
C THR A 94 5.79 0.98 -22.12
N TRP A 95 4.76 0.80 -22.97
CA TRP A 95 4.72 -0.25 -23.98
C TRP A 95 4.37 0.22 -25.40
N HIS A 96 4.09 1.51 -25.61
CA HIS A 96 3.77 2.05 -26.94
C HIS A 96 3.93 3.56 -26.97
N VAL A 97 4.16 4.11 -28.16
CA VAL A 97 4.19 5.56 -28.38
C VAL A 97 2.83 6.01 -28.88
N ARG A 98 2.19 6.94 -28.18
CA ARG A 98 0.98 7.60 -28.67
C ARG A 98 1.40 8.81 -29.48
N ARG A 99 0.84 8.98 -30.67
CA ARG A 99 1.20 10.09 -31.57
C ARG A 99 0.00 10.63 -32.34
N TRP A 100 -0.01 11.95 -32.52
CA TRP A 100 -0.89 12.69 -33.42
C TRP A 100 0.00 13.42 -34.42
N ALA A 101 -0.40 13.43 -35.68
CA ALA A 101 0.44 13.93 -36.75
C ALA A 101 -0.39 14.53 -37.86
N ASP A 102 0.21 15.45 -38.60
CA ASP A 102 -0.30 15.87 -39.91
C ASP A 102 -0.40 14.69 -40.86
N ARG A 103 -1.58 14.52 -41.47
CA ARG A 103 -1.85 13.48 -42.45
C ARG A 103 -2.64 14.06 -43.61
N LYS A 104 -2.87 13.26 -44.66
CA LYS A 104 -3.59 13.72 -45.86
C LYS A 104 -5.02 14.22 -45.58
N ARG A 105 -5.66 13.78 -44.50
CA ARG A 105 -7.08 14.05 -44.20
C ARG A 105 -7.30 15.01 -43.03
N TRP A 106 -6.28 15.30 -42.25
CA TRP A 106 -6.39 16.17 -41.07
C TRP A 106 -5.03 16.77 -40.73
N ARG A 107 -5.08 17.91 -40.06
CA ARG A 107 -3.93 18.58 -39.48
C ARG A 107 -3.82 18.24 -38.00
N LEU A 108 -2.63 18.43 -37.43
CA LEU A 108 -2.39 18.28 -36.00
C LEU A 108 -3.32 19.18 -35.17
N ASP A 109 -3.63 20.38 -35.68
CA ASP A 109 -4.55 21.34 -35.05
C ASP A 109 -5.96 20.73 -34.83
N ASP A 110 -6.45 19.95 -35.80
CA ASP A 110 -7.76 19.28 -35.74
C ASP A 110 -7.78 18.15 -34.68
N LYS A 111 -6.60 17.71 -34.23
CA LYS A 111 -6.41 16.60 -33.29
C LYS A 111 -6.10 17.05 -31.87
N LEU A 112 -5.98 18.35 -31.61
CA LEU A 112 -5.77 18.86 -30.25
C LEU A 112 -6.90 18.51 -29.27
N PRO A 113 -8.20 18.54 -29.66
CA PRO A 113 -9.27 18.11 -28.75
C PRO A 113 -9.11 16.64 -28.34
N GLU A 114 -8.83 15.76 -29.30
CA GLU A 114 -8.63 14.31 -29.05
C GLU A 114 -7.45 14.05 -28.11
N LEU A 115 -6.36 14.81 -28.27
CA LEU A 115 -5.19 14.74 -27.39
C LEU A 115 -5.54 15.14 -25.95
N LEU A 116 -6.28 16.23 -25.78
CA LEU A 116 -6.65 16.73 -24.46
C LEU A 116 -7.69 15.82 -23.78
N ASP A 117 -8.57 15.19 -24.55
CA ASP A 117 -9.53 14.21 -24.04
C ASP A 117 -8.83 12.91 -23.62
N ASP A 118 -7.82 12.45 -24.38
CA ASP A 118 -6.93 11.33 -23.97
C ASP A 118 -6.21 11.65 -22.65
N PHE A 119 -5.66 12.87 -22.52
CA PHE A 119 -5.03 13.33 -21.29
C PHE A 119 -6.01 13.37 -20.11
N GLU A 120 -7.20 13.96 -20.28
CA GLU A 120 -8.23 14.03 -19.24
C GLU A 120 -8.63 12.63 -18.76
N GLN A 121 -8.84 11.70 -19.70
CA GLN A 121 -9.18 10.33 -19.36
C GLN A 121 -8.07 9.69 -18.51
N GLN A 122 -6.79 9.81 -18.90
CA GLN A 122 -5.70 9.25 -18.13
C GLN A 122 -5.57 9.91 -16.74
N ALA A 123 -5.76 11.23 -16.64
CA ALA A 123 -5.74 11.95 -15.37
C ALA A 123 -6.89 11.53 -14.45
N GLN A 124 -8.09 11.33 -14.99
CA GLN A 124 -9.25 10.86 -14.24
C GLN A 124 -9.05 9.41 -13.75
N GLU A 125 -8.58 8.51 -14.62
CA GLU A 125 -8.26 7.15 -14.22
C GLU A 125 -7.18 7.10 -13.13
N HIS A 126 -6.19 7.99 -13.18
CA HIS A 126 -5.18 8.13 -12.13
C HIS A 126 -5.80 8.58 -10.81
N LEU A 127 -6.67 9.60 -10.83
CA LEU A 127 -7.39 10.08 -9.66
C LEU A 127 -8.26 8.97 -9.05
N ASP A 128 -9.06 8.29 -9.87
CA ASP A 128 -9.96 7.22 -9.42
C ASP A 128 -9.19 6.07 -8.78
N ARG A 129 -8.05 5.67 -9.37
CA ARG A 129 -7.15 4.65 -8.78
C ARG A 129 -6.60 5.10 -7.44
N ARG A 130 -6.19 6.37 -7.31
CA ARG A 130 -5.66 6.93 -6.06
C ARG A 130 -6.73 6.95 -4.97
N LEU A 131 -7.92 7.47 -5.28
CA LEU A 131 -9.04 7.53 -4.34
C LEU A 131 -9.51 6.13 -3.92
N ALA A 132 -9.59 5.19 -4.86
CA ALA A 132 -9.97 3.81 -4.56
C ALA A 132 -8.94 3.11 -3.65
N ARG A 133 -7.64 3.38 -3.85
CA ARG A 133 -6.59 2.87 -2.97
C ARG A 133 -6.72 3.46 -1.57
N GLU A 134 -6.85 4.78 -1.45
CA GLU A 134 -7.00 5.46 -0.16
C GLU A 134 -8.24 4.98 0.62
N ALA A 135 -9.36 4.81 -0.07
CA ALA A 135 -10.59 4.28 0.53
C ALA A 135 -10.40 2.83 1.05
N GLU A 136 -9.70 1.98 0.30
CA GLU A 136 -9.42 0.60 0.73
C GLU A 136 -8.43 0.58 1.91
N GLU A 137 -7.40 1.43 1.91
CA GLU A 137 -6.47 1.58 3.04
C GLU A 137 -7.22 1.96 4.32
N GLN A 138 -8.10 2.96 4.25
CA GLN A 138 -8.92 3.36 5.39
C GLN A 138 -9.87 2.24 5.84
N ARG A 139 -10.46 1.50 4.89
CA ARG A 139 -11.33 0.35 5.21
C ARG A 139 -10.55 -0.74 5.96
N LEU A 140 -9.37 -1.09 5.46
CA LEU A 140 -8.49 -2.10 6.04
C LEU A 140 -7.98 -1.70 7.43
N GLU A 141 -7.58 -0.45 7.61
CA GLU A 141 -7.18 0.12 8.91
C GLU A 141 -8.32 0.02 9.93
N ASN A 142 -9.54 0.42 9.54
CA ASN A 142 -10.70 0.35 10.43
C ASN A 142 -11.00 -1.10 10.86
N VAL A 143 -10.94 -2.06 9.95
CA VAL A 143 -11.12 -3.48 10.27
C VAL A 143 -10.01 -3.97 11.21
N TRP A 144 -8.77 -3.54 10.98
CA TRP A 144 -7.62 -3.90 11.83
C TRP A 144 -7.76 -3.37 13.26
N VAL A 145 -8.10 -2.09 13.43
CA VAL A 145 -8.34 -1.48 14.76
C VAL A 145 -9.43 -2.22 15.52
N LEU A 146 -10.56 -2.51 14.86
CA LEU A 146 -11.67 -3.24 15.47
C LEU A 146 -11.26 -4.68 15.84
N SER A 147 -10.47 -5.33 14.99
CA SER A 147 -9.97 -6.68 15.21
C SER A 147 -9.01 -6.73 16.39
N ARG A 148 -8.07 -5.79 16.51
CA ARG A 148 -7.16 -5.70 17.68
C ARG A 148 -7.92 -5.48 18.98
N ARG A 149 -8.92 -4.58 19.00
CA ARG A 149 -9.78 -4.38 20.18
C ARG A 149 -10.51 -5.67 20.56
N LYS A 150 -10.99 -6.44 19.58
CA LYS A 150 -11.59 -7.74 19.82
C LYS A 150 -10.57 -8.75 20.36
N ALA A 151 -9.36 -8.80 19.78
CA ALA A 151 -8.27 -9.66 20.21
C ALA A 151 -7.87 -9.41 21.67
N HIS A 152 -7.71 -8.14 22.08
CA HIS A 152 -7.44 -7.80 23.49
C HIS A 152 -8.52 -8.33 24.45
N ARG A 153 -9.80 -8.19 24.10
CA ARG A 153 -10.90 -8.72 24.92
C ARG A 153 -10.86 -10.23 25.03
N LEU A 154 -10.57 -10.92 23.93
CA LEU A 154 -10.45 -12.39 23.91
C LEU A 154 -9.23 -12.86 24.70
N PHE A 155 -8.10 -12.17 24.58
CA PHE A 155 -6.89 -12.46 25.35
C PHE A 155 -7.14 -12.30 26.86
N ALA A 156 -7.75 -11.19 27.28
CA ALA A 156 -8.12 -10.98 28.68
C ALA A 156 -9.09 -12.06 29.18
N LEU A 157 -10.06 -12.46 28.35
CA LEU A 157 -10.99 -13.53 28.70
C LEU A 157 -10.26 -14.87 28.90
N GLU A 158 -9.38 -15.25 27.98
CA GLU A 158 -8.62 -16.51 28.08
C GLU A 158 -7.68 -16.51 29.29
N HIS A 159 -7.05 -15.37 29.57
CA HIS A 159 -6.21 -15.20 30.75
C HIS A 159 -7.01 -15.41 32.05
N ASN A 160 -8.15 -14.73 32.19
CA ASN A 160 -8.98 -14.88 33.40
C ASN A 160 -9.62 -16.27 33.49
N ARG A 161 -9.92 -16.91 32.35
CA ARG A 161 -10.38 -18.32 32.32
C ARG A 161 -9.33 -19.25 32.88
N SER A 162 -8.08 -19.15 32.42
CA SER A 162 -6.96 -19.93 32.95
C SER A 162 -6.77 -19.70 34.45
N ARG A 163 -6.85 -18.44 34.91
CA ARG A 163 -6.77 -18.12 36.34
C ARG A 163 -7.91 -18.74 37.16
N ALA A 164 -9.14 -18.72 36.64
CA ALA A 164 -10.28 -19.32 37.32
C ALA A 164 -10.11 -20.83 37.49
N LEU A 165 -9.59 -21.53 36.46
CA LEU A 165 -9.27 -22.96 36.56
C LEU A 165 -8.19 -23.22 37.62
N SER A 166 -7.10 -22.44 37.62
CA SER A 166 -6.07 -22.56 38.66
C SER A 166 -6.61 -22.31 40.07
N HIS A 167 -7.53 -21.34 40.25
CA HIS A 167 -8.16 -21.11 41.55
C HIS A 167 -9.05 -22.29 41.98
N ILE A 168 -9.72 -22.97 41.05
CA ILE A 168 -10.51 -24.18 41.38
C ILE A 168 -9.58 -25.28 41.91
N ASP A 169 -8.43 -25.49 41.27
CA ASP A 169 -7.43 -26.48 41.70
C ASP A 169 -6.81 -26.12 43.06
N GLU A 170 -6.50 -24.84 43.28
CA GLU A 170 -6.03 -24.33 44.58
C GLU A 170 -7.07 -24.52 45.69
N LEU A 171 -8.34 -24.30 45.39
CA LEU A 171 -9.44 -24.50 46.33
C LEU A 171 -9.62 -25.98 46.70
N ASP A 172 -9.59 -26.89 45.72
CA ASP A 172 -9.64 -28.35 45.98
C ASP A 172 -8.45 -28.78 46.84
N ARG A 173 -7.25 -28.28 46.55
CA ARG A 173 -6.06 -28.56 47.36
C ARG A 173 -6.20 -28.04 48.79
N ALA A 174 -6.68 -26.82 48.98
CA ALA A 174 -6.92 -26.26 50.32
C ALA A 174 -7.94 -27.09 51.10
N GLN A 175 -9.00 -27.56 50.43
CA GLN A 175 -10.00 -28.43 51.06
C GLN A 175 -9.39 -29.76 51.51
N ARG A 176 -8.59 -30.42 50.65
CA ARG A 176 -7.92 -31.68 51.03
C ARG A 176 -6.95 -31.50 52.20
N LEU A 177 -6.28 -30.36 52.29
CA LEU A 177 -5.43 -30.04 53.43
C LEU A 177 -6.27 -29.88 54.71
N ARG A 178 -7.42 -29.19 54.65
CA ARG A 178 -8.36 -29.10 55.79
C ARG A 178 -8.89 -30.46 56.22
N ASP A 179 -9.28 -31.31 55.26
CA ASP A 179 -9.77 -32.66 55.54
C ASP A 179 -8.67 -33.51 56.20
N TYR A 180 -7.42 -33.40 55.73
CA TYR A 180 -6.29 -34.09 56.33
C TYR A 180 -5.98 -33.60 57.75
N ALA A 181 -6.03 -32.30 58.00
CA ALA A 181 -5.89 -31.74 59.35
C ALA A 181 -7.00 -32.27 60.29
N GLY A 182 -8.24 -32.35 59.80
CA GLY A 182 -9.34 -32.96 60.55
C GLY A 182 -9.12 -34.44 60.89
N HIS A 183 -8.50 -35.21 59.99
CA HIS A 183 -8.09 -36.59 60.30
C HIS A 183 -6.96 -36.66 61.33
N LEU A 184 -6.01 -35.71 61.32
CA LEU A 184 -4.96 -35.63 62.34
C LEU A 184 -5.53 -35.26 63.71
N ASP A 185 -6.53 -34.38 63.76
CA ASP A 185 -7.24 -34.03 65.00
C ASP A 185 -7.96 -35.24 65.60
N ALA A 186 -8.68 -36.02 64.79
CA ALA A 186 -9.28 -37.28 65.22
C ALA A 186 -8.22 -38.30 65.73
N LEU A 187 -7.06 -38.38 65.07
CA LEU A 187 -5.96 -39.25 65.51
C LEU A 187 -5.37 -38.82 66.87
N LEU A 188 -5.36 -37.51 67.15
CA LEU A 188 -4.91 -36.97 68.43
C LEU A 188 -5.83 -37.35 69.59
N GLU A 189 -7.14 -37.49 69.36
CA GLU A 189 -8.10 -37.95 70.38
C GLU A 189 -7.81 -39.39 70.84
N GLU A 190 -7.28 -40.23 69.95
CA GLU A 190 -6.96 -41.64 70.22
C GLU A 190 -5.51 -41.85 70.69
N CYS A 191 -4.66 -40.81 70.65
CA CYS A 191 -3.23 -40.93 70.92
C CYS A 191 -2.90 -40.90 72.42
N SER A 192 -2.52 -42.07 72.96
CA SER A 192 -2.16 -42.21 74.38
C SER A 192 -0.77 -41.67 74.75
N ASP A 193 0.16 -41.54 73.80
CA ASP A 193 1.52 -41.06 74.06
C ASP A 193 1.61 -39.52 73.93
N PRO A 194 1.90 -38.79 75.02
CA PRO A 194 1.98 -37.32 74.99
C PRO A 194 3.05 -36.75 74.07
N ALA A 195 4.19 -37.45 73.89
CA ALA A 195 5.27 -36.96 73.04
C ALA A 195 4.86 -37.02 71.57
N THR A 196 4.39 -38.18 71.12
CA THR A 196 3.86 -38.36 69.75
C THR A 196 2.66 -37.44 69.48
N ALA A 197 1.74 -37.27 70.45
CA ALA A 197 0.61 -36.35 70.32
C ALA A 197 1.05 -34.87 70.20
N SER A 198 2.22 -34.50 70.74
CA SER A 198 2.75 -33.14 70.56
C SER A 198 3.31 -32.93 69.15
N GLU A 199 4.01 -33.92 68.59
CA GLU A 199 4.55 -33.85 67.23
C GLU A 199 3.43 -33.81 66.18
N ILE A 200 2.39 -34.65 66.35
CA ILE A 200 1.22 -34.66 65.45
C ILE A 200 0.48 -33.32 65.49
N ARG A 201 0.33 -32.68 66.67
CA ARG A 201 -0.22 -31.32 66.79
C ARG A 201 0.58 -30.29 66.03
N GLY A 202 1.90 -30.38 66.06
CA GLY A 202 2.76 -29.50 65.25
C GLY A 202 2.49 -29.65 63.76
N TRP A 203 2.26 -30.88 63.30
CA TRP A 203 1.91 -31.17 61.91
C TRP A 203 0.51 -30.66 61.55
N GLU A 204 -0.50 -30.89 62.39
CA GLU A 204 -1.86 -30.40 62.19
C GLU A 204 -1.88 -28.88 62.01
N LEU A 205 -1.25 -28.14 62.94
CA LEU A 205 -1.16 -26.67 62.86
C LEU A 205 -0.48 -26.19 61.58
N PHE A 206 0.59 -26.86 61.15
CA PHE A 206 1.26 -26.54 59.90
C PHE A 206 0.33 -26.76 58.69
N ILE A 207 -0.34 -27.92 58.61
CA ILE A 207 -1.23 -28.25 57.49
C ILE A 207 -2.41 -27.29 57.44
N SER A 208 -2.99 -26.95 58.59
CA SER A 208 -4.05 -25.95 58.72
C SER A 208 -3.59 -24.58 58.22
N ALA A 209 -2.39 -24.13 58.59
CA ALA A 209 -1.82 -22.88 58.08
C ALA A 209 -1.56 -22.90 56.56
N GLU A 210 -1.08 -24.03 56.03
CA GLU A 210 -0.86 -24.21 54.59
C GLU A 210 -2.16 -24.23 53.78
N ALA A 211 -3.24 -24.78 54.35
CA ALA A 211 -4.57 -24.75 53.74
C ALA A 211 -5.05 -23.30 53.58
N GLU A 212 -4.92 -22.48 54.63
CA GLU A 212 -5.31 -21.06 54.60
C GLU A 212 -4.46 -20.22 53.64
N ARG A 213 -3.16 -20.53 53.54
CA ARG A 213 -2.27 -19.87 52.58
C ARG A 213 -2.64 -20.20 51.13
N THR A 214 -3.09 -21.44 50.88
CA THR A 214 -3.42 -21.95 49.54
C THR A 214 -4.82 -21.52 49.09
N ASP A 215 -5.77 -21.34 50.01
CA ASP A 215 -7.17 -21.02 49.70
C ASP A 215 -7.30 -19.68 48.95
N PRO A 216 -7.71 -19.68 47.66
CA PRO A 216 -7.81 -18.46 46.87
C PRO A 216 -8.91 -17.51 47.37
N LEU A 217 -9.88 -18.00 48.15
CA LEU A 217 -10.95 -17.17 48.72
C LEU A 217 -10.47 -16.30 49.88
N ARG A 218 -9.32 -16.64 50.49
CA ARG A 218 -8.65 -15.79 51.50
C ARG A 218 -7.91 -14.60 50.88
N HIS A 219 -7.69 -14.62 49.56
CA HIS A 219 -6.90 -13.65 48.80
C HIS A 219 -7.78 -12.91 47.78
N THR A 220 -8.72 -12.09 48.27
CA THR A 220 -9.76 -11.44 47.44
C THR A 220 -9.23 -10.56 46.30
N GLU A 221 -8.03 -10.01 46.45
CA GLU A 221 -7.32 -9.27 45.40
C GLU A 221 -7.02 -10.12 44.18
N ARG A 222 -6.81 -11.43 44.35
CA ARG A 222 -6.62 -12.40 43.27
C ARG A 222 -7.93 -12.72 42.54
N LEU A 223 -9.09 -12.48 43.14
CA LEU A 223 -10.39 -12.78 42.51
C LEU A 223 -10.86 -11.70 41.53
N ARG A 224 -10.16 -10.57 41.45
CA ARG A 224 -10.51 -9.47 40.54
C ARG A 224 -10.25 -9.86 39.08
N TRP A 225 -11.10 -9.33 38.20
CA TRP A 225 -10.86 -9.35 36.76
C TRP A 225 -9.57 -8.58 36.45
N VAL A 226 -8.68 -9.20 35.68
CA VAL A 226 -7.40 -8.60 35.27
C VAL A 226 -7.40 -8.39 33.77
N GLU A 227 -7.04 -7.19 33.32
CA GLU A 227 -6.72 -6.91 31.92
C GLU A 227 -5.20 -6.94 31.75
N PRO A 228 -4.62 -8.10 31.38
CA PRO A 228 -3.18 -8.20 31.21
C PRO A 228 -2.71 -7.33 30.05
N GLY A 229 -1.54 -6.71 30.21
CA GLY A 229 -0.82 -6.11 29.08
C GLY A 229 -0.48 -7.22 28.07
N ALA A 230 -0.85 -7.01 26.81
CA ALA A 230 -0.57 -7.94 25.73
C ALA A 230 0.46 -7.33 24.78
N ALA A 231 1.50 -8.08 24.45
CA ALA A 231 2.35 -7.77 23.31
C ALA A 231 1.63 -8.19 22.02
N ASP A 232 2.08 -7.68 20.86
CA ASP A 232 1.40 -7.98 19.60
C ASP A 232 1.38 -9.49 19.29
N HIS A 233 2.44 -10.24 19.62
CA HIS A 233 2.48 -11.69 19.42
C HIS A 233 1.47 -12.47 20.29
N ASP A 234 1.06 -11.92 21.43
CA ASP A 234 0.03 -12.53 22.30
C ASP A 234 -1.37 -12.38 21.68
N LEU A 235 -1.58 -11.32 20.89
CA LEU A 235 -2.84 -11.04 20.22
C LEU A 235 -3.03 -11.81 18.92
N GLU A 236 -1.92 -12.22 18.30
CA GLU A 236 -1.89 -12.90 16.99
C GLU A 236 -2.86 -14.09 16.89
N PRO A 237 -2.96 -15.00 17.87
CA PRO A 237 -3.91 -16.12 17.81
C PRO A 237 -5.39 -15.70 17.77
N PHE A 238 -5.69 -14.48 18.20
CA PHE A 238 -7.04 -13.92 18.26
C PHE A 238 -7.34 -12.97 17.11
N MET A 239 -6.34 -12.69 16.25
CA MET A 239 -6.53 -11.90 15.05
C MET A 239 -7.21 -12.72 13.94
N PRO A 240 -7.95 -12.08 13.02
CA PRO A 240 -8.46 -12.74 11.82
C PRO A 240 -7.33 -13.31 10.96
N SER A 241 -7.62 -14.40 10.24
CA SER A 241 -6.65 -15.02 9.33
C SER A 241 -6.12 -14.01 8.30
N GLY A 242 -4.80 -13.99 8.10
CA GLY A 242 -4.11 -13.07 7.18
C GLY A 242 -3.94 -11.64 7.71
N MET A 243 -4.26 -11.38 8.98
CA MET A 243 -4.09 -10.07 9.62
C MET A 243 -3.16 -10.18 10.83
N HIS A 244 -2.15 -9.31 10.86
CA HIS A 244 -1.15 -9.27 11.93
C HIS A 244 -1.53 -8.26 13.01
N ALA A 245 -1.23 -8.54 14.27
CA ALA A 245 -1.48 -7.61 15.37
C ALA A 245 -0.55 -6.40 15.35
N ALA A 246 0.69 -6.56 14.87
CA ALA A 246 1.71 -5.51 14.87
C ALA A 246 1.50 -4.44 13.78
N TYR A 247 0.95 -4.82 12.63
CA TYR A 247 0.85 -3.94 11.47
C TYR A 247 -0.52 -4.04 10.78
N PRO A 248 -1.10 -2.91 10.34
CA PRO A 248 -2.31 -2.93 9.53
C PRO A 248 -2.06 -3.56 8.15
N PRO A 249 -3.06 -4.23 7.56
CA PRO A 249 -2.91 -4.81 6.24
C PRO A 249 -2.79 -3.71 5.19
N SER A 250 -1.79 -3.83 4.32
CA SER A 250 -1.67 -2.98 3.13
C SER A 250 -2.50 -3.54 1.99
N PRO A 251 -3.14 -2.69 1.16
CA PRO A 251 -3.80 -3.16 -0.05
C PRO A 251 -2.77 -3.84 -0.96
N GLY A 252 -2.96 -5.13 -1.19
CA GLY A 252 -2.10 -5.90 -2.10
C GLY A 252 -2.10 -5.29 -3.51
N PRO A 253 -1.04 -5.52 -4.31
CA PRO A 253 -1.09 -5.16 -5.72
C PRO A 253 -2.29 -5.88 -6.34
N ARG A 254 -3.21 -5.12 -6.96
CA ARG A 254 -4.32 -5.73 -7.71
C ARG A 254 -3.75 -6.74 -8.69
N SER A 255 -4.07 -8.01 -8.51
CA SER A 255 -3.87 -9.05 -9.51
C SER A 255 -4.53 -8.56 -10.80
N ARG A 256 -3.76 -8.47 -11.88
CA ARG A 256 -4.23 -8.05 -13.19
C ARG A 256 -5.25 -9.02 -13.76
#